data_AF-A0A3A0BRS5-F1
#
_entry.id   AF-A0A3A0BRS5-F1
#
_cell.length_a   1.000
_cell.length_b   1.000
_cell.length_c   1.000
_cell.angle_alpha   90.00
_cell.angle_beta   90.00
_cell.angle_gamma   90.00
#
_symmetry.space_group_name_H-M   'P 1'
#
loop_
_entity.id
_entity.type
_entity.pdbx_description
1 polymer ?
#
loop_
_entity_poly.entity_id
_entity_poly.type
_entity_poly.pdbx_seq_one_letter_code
_entity_poly.pdbx_strand_id
1 'polypeptide(L)'
;RVGDNVPDPEVATETINNVVIYLQTLRPPERRNATDAVVLQGEQLFEQIGCASCHTPEMQTGPSAIAPLAFQNVPLYSDLLLHDMGPALADNYPEGEANGAEWRTTPLWGLGLVGELLGGTPFYLHDGRTSSLEEAILLHGGEAEVSRNNFAGLNAGEKAAVLAFLKSL
;
A
#
# COMPACT_ATOMS: atom_id res chain seq x y z
N ARG A 1 -4.46 -1.65 42.56
CA ARG A 1 -5.16 -2.14 41.35
C ARG A 1 -5.07 -3.65 41.43
N VAL A 2 -6.19 -4.34 41.64
CA VAL A 2 -6.21 -5.81 41.61
C VAL A 2 -6.35 -6.14 40.12
N GLY A 3 -5.34 -6.77 39.54
CA GLY A 3 -5.44 -7.32 38.18
C GLY A 3 -6.55 -8.35 38.12
N ASP A 4 -6.97 -8.76 36.93
CA ASP A 4 -7.76 -9.98 36.85
C ASP A 4 -6.94 -11.15 37.43
N ASN A 5 -7.59 -12.21 37.89
CA ASN A 5 -6.87 -13.34 38.51
C ASN A 5 -6.20 -14.24 37.46
N VAL A 6 -5.93 -13.73 36.25
CA VAL A 6 -5.28 -14.47 35.17
C VAL A 6 -3.76 -14.36 35.39
N PRO A 7 -3.02 -15.48 35.35
CA PRO A 7 -1.57 -15.44 35.44
C PRO A 7 -0.93 -14.77 34.23
N ASP A 8 -0.08 -13.76 34.49
CA ASP A 8 0.70 -13.07 33.44
C ASP A 8 1.93 -13.90 33.00
N PRO A 9 2.33 -13.82 31.70
CA PRO A 9 1.56 -13.21 30.62
C PRO A 9 0.38 -14.10 30.23
N GLU A 10 -0.77 -13.50 29.92
CA GLU A 10 -1.98 -14.22 29.52
C GLU A 10 -1.81 -14.92 28.16
N VAL A 11 -0.82 -14.50 27.37
CA VAL A 11 -0.39 -15.13 26.12
C VAL A 11 1.07 -15.55 26.22
N ALA A 12 1.34 -16.84 25.98
CA ALA A 12 2.69 -17.37 25.96
C ALA A 12 3.54 -16.74 24.83
N THR A 13 4.81 -16.49 25.10
CA THR A 13 5.77 -15.98 24.10
C THR A 13 5.83 -16.85 22.84
N GLU A 14 5.67 -18.16 22.97
CA GLU A 14 5.63 -19.09 21.84
C GLU A 14 4.46 -18.79 20.88
N THR A 15 3.28 -18.46 21.40
CA THR A 15 2.12 -18.07 20.60
C THR A 15 2.42 -16.82 19.78
N ILE A 16 3.06 -15.81 20.39
CA ILE A 16 3.47 -14.58 19.71
C ILE A 16 4.49 -14.90 18.60
N ASN A 17 5.50 -15.72 18.89
CA ASN A 17 6.51 -16.11 17.91
C ASN A 17 5.90 -16.86 16.72
N ASN A 18 4.91 -17.72 16.96
CA ASN A 18 4.20 -18.44 15.90
C ASN A 18 3.42 -17.49 14.99
N VAL A 19 2.75 -16.48 15.55
CA VAL A 19 2.07 -15.43 14.77
C VAL A 19 3.06 -14.60 13.97
N VAL A 20 4.20 -14.23 14.57
CA VAL A 20 5.26 -13.47 13.88
C VAL A 20 5.81 -14.26 12.68
N ILE A 21 6.18 -15.53 12.86
CA ILE A 21 6.67 -16.38 11.77
C ILE A 21 5.61 -16.54 10.68
N TYR A 22 4.34 -16.75 11.07
CA TYR A 22 3.24 -16.83 10.12
C TYR A 22 3.15 -15.56 9.27
N LEU A 23 3.09 -14.37 9.89
CA LEU A 23 2.99 -13.09 9.19
C LEU A 23 4.20 -12.82 8.29
N GLN A 24 5.41 -13.17 8.73
CA GLN A 24 6.64 -13.01 7.95
C GLN A 24 6.68 -13.89 6.70
N THR A 25 6.00 -15.04 6.72
CA THR A 25 6.07 -16.05 5.66
C THR A 25 4.82 -16.13 4.79
N LEU A 26 3.85 -15.24 5.03
CA LEU A 26 2.69 -15.07 4.16
C LEU A 26 3.13 -14.58 2.77
N ARG A 27 2.78 -15.36 1.75
CA ARG A 27 3.06 -15.01 0.36
C ARG A 27 2.14 -13.85 -0.06
N PRO A 28 2.64 -12.84 -0.78
CA PRO A 28 1.78 -11.83 -1.38
C PRO A 28 0.89 -12.46 -2.46
N PRO A 29 -0.29 -11.88 -2.73
CA PRO A 29 -1.14 -12.32 -3.84
C PRO A 29 -0.44 -12.14 -5.19
N GLU A 30 -0.77 -13.01 -6.14
CA GLU A 30 -0.25 -12.90 -7.50
C GLU A 30 -0.97 -11.79 -8.29
N ARG A 31 -0.21 -11.02 -9.07
CA ARG A 31 -0.76 -10.02 -9.99
C ARG A 31 -1.67 -10.68 -11.01
N ARG A 32 -2.86 -10.11 -11.22
CA ARG A 32 -3.86 -10.58 -12.18
C ARG A 32 -3.68 -9.90 -13.53
N ASN A 33 -4.12 -10.53 -14.62
CA ASN A 33 -4.17 -9.94 -15.96
C ASN A 33 -2.85 -9.28 -16.43
N ALA A 34 -1.69 -9.80 -16.01
CA ALA A 34 -0.39 -9.16 -16.21
C ALA A 34 0.01 -8.99 -17.70
N THR A 35 -0.62 -9.74 -18.61
CA THR A 35 -0.37 -9.66 -20.06
C THR A 35 -1.45 -8.87 -20.81
N ASP A 36 -2.46 -8.34 -20.12
CA ASP A 36 -3.52 -7.56 -20.75
C ASP A 36 -2.97 -6.21 -21.24
N ALA A 37 -3.29 -5.83 -22.48
CA ALA A 37 -2.74 -4.64 -23.11
C ALA A 37 -3.13 -3.34 -22.40
N VAL A 38 -4.34 -3.26 -21.82
CA VAL A 38 -4.81 -2.09 -21.08
C VAL A 38 -4.10 -2.00 -19.73
N VAL A 39 -3.86 -3.14 -19.08
CA VAL A 39 -3.07 -3.21 -17.83
C VAL A 39 -1.63 -2.77 -18.06
N LEU A 40 -0.99 -3.24 -19.14
CA LEU A 40 0.37 -2.83 -19.50
C LEU A 40 0.46 -1.34 -19.85
N GLN A 41 -0.53 -0.81 -20.58
CA GLN A 41 -0.63 0.63 -20.84
C GLN A 41 -0.80 1.43 -19.54
N GLY A 42 -1.63 0.94 -18.62
CA GLY A 42 -1.86 1.56 -17.32
C GLY A 42 -0.60 1.64 -16.46
N GLU A 43 0.21 0.59 -16.47
CA GLU A 43 1.51 0.54 -15.78
C GLU A 43 2.49 1.58 -16.36
N GLN A 44 2.57 1.68 -17.68
CA GLN A 44 3.40 2.70 -18.34
C GLN A 44 2.95 4.12 -17.99
N LEU A 45 1.64 4.37 -18.01
CA LEU A 45 1.08 5.67 -17.63
C LEU A 45 1.35 5.98 -16.16
N PHE A 46 1.23 5.00 -15.27
CA PHE A 46 1.52 5.13 -13.84
C PHE A 46 2.95 5.63 -13.59
N GLU A 47 3.93 5.07 -14.31
CA GLU A 47 5.32 5.55 -14.27
C GLU A 47 5.45 6.97 -14.87
N GLN A 48 4.87 7.20 -16.04
CA GLN A 48 4.99 8.47 -16.77
C GLN A 48 4.40 9.67 -16.03
N ILE A 49 3.26 9.48 -15.34
CA ILE A 49 2.62 10.56 -14.57
C ILE A 49 3.30 10.81 -13.22
N GLY A 50 4.29 9.97 -12.85
CA GLY A 50 5.11 10.16 -11.65
C GLY A 50 4.62 9.41 -10.42
N CYS A 51 3.64 8.49 -10.51
CA CYS A 51 3.21 7.72 -9.34
C CYS A 51 4.32 6.82 -8.78
N ALA A 52 5.19 6.32 -9.66
CA ALA A 52 6.30 5.45 -9.30
C ALA A 52 7.43 6.14 -8.50
N SER A 53 7.36 7.46 -8.26
CA SER A 53 8.36 8.15 -7.42
C SER A 53 8.32 7.70 -5.96
N CYS A 54 7.13 7.39 -5.44
CA CYS A 54 6.92 6.83 -4.10
C CYS A 54 6.47 5.37 -4.20
N HIS A 55 5.61 5.04 -5.18
CA HIS A 55 5.17 3.67 -5.42
C HIS A 55 6.14 2.90 -6.32
N THR A 56 7.39 2.77 -5.86
CA THR A 56 8.48 2.16 -6.63
C THR A 56 8.18 0.70 -6.97
N PRO A 57 8.26 0.28 -8.26
CA PRO A 57 7.72 -1.01 -8.69
C PRO A 57 8.28 -2.23 -7.95
N GLU A 58 9.58 -2.26 -7.70
CA GLU A 58 10.28 -3.41 -7.16
C GLU A 58 11.25 -2.99 -6.05
N MET A 59 11.32 -3.79 -4.99
CA MET A 59 12.32 -3.70 -3.94
C MET A 59 12.95 -5.08 -3.72
N GLN A 60 14.23 -5.13 -3.36
CA GLN A 60 14.91 -6.37 -2.99
C GLN A 60 15.02 -6.50 -1.47
N THR A 61 14.63 -7.66 -0.92
CA THR A 61 14.83 -7.93 0.51
C THR A 61 16.31 -8.13 0.83
N GLY A 62 16.69 -7.82 2.07
CA GLY A 62 18.05 -8.04 2.56
C GLY A 62 18.34 -9.50 2.94
N PRO A 63 19.50 -9.73 3.59
CA PRO A 63 19.80 -11.00 4.25
C PRO A 63 18.70 -11.38 5.25
N SER A 64 18.29 -12.65 5.27
CA SER A 64 17.28 -13.16 6.20
C SER A 64 17.67 -14.53 6.76
N ALA A 65 17.34 -14.77 8.03
CA ALA A 65 17.44 -16.10 8.65
C ALA A 65 16.37 -17.06 8.10
N ILE A 66 15.29 -16.53 7.54
CA ILE A 66 14.25 -17.30 6.85
C ILE A 66 14.68 -17.39 5.39
N ALA A 67 15.28 -18.52 5.01
CA ALA A 67 15.91 -18.69 3.69
C ALA A 67 15.02 -18.26 2.50
N PRO A 68 13.71 -18.60 2.47
CA PRO A 68 12.81 -18.14 1.40
C PRO A 68 12.61 -16.62 1.29
N LEU A 69 12.99 -15.84 2.31
CA LEU A 69 12.85 -14.37 2.33
C LEU A 69 14.16 -13.64 2.02
N ALA A 70 15.30 -14.34 1.93
CA ALA A 70 16.58 -13.71 1.71
C ALA A 70 16.77 -13.32 0.24
N PHE A 71 17.17 -12.07 -0.03
CA PHE A 71 17.50 -11.56 -1.37
C PHE A 71 16.41 -11.81 -2.43
N GLN A 72 15.16 -11.64 -2.04
CA GLN A 72 14.00 -11.78 -2.91
C GLN A 72 13.67 -10.44 -3.55
N ASN A 73 13.41 -10.49 -4.84
CA ASN A 73 12.81 -9.38 -5.56
C ASN A 73 11.30 -9.35 -5.31
N VAL A 74 10.79 -8.20 -4.92
CA VAL A 74 9.41 -8.02 -4.47
C VAL A 74 8.75 -6.88 -5.24
N PRO A 75 7.70 -7.15 -6.04
CA PRO A 75 6.96 -6.13 -6.77
C PRO A 75 5.98 -5.39 -5.85
N LEU A 76 6.52 -4.60 -4.92
CA LEU A 76 5.80 -3.99 -3.81
C LEU A 76 4.96 -2.78 -4.25
N TYR A 77 5.44 -2.05 -5.27
CA TYR A 77 4.92 -0.73 -5.64
C TYR A 77 4.90 0.24 -4.44
N SER A 78 6.02 0.32 -3.74
CA SER A 78 6.24 1.19 -2.58
C SER A 78 7.73 1.26 -2.24
N ASP A 79 8.21 2.44 -1.88
CA ASP A 79 9.54 2.67 -1.31
C ASP A 79 9.61 2.47 0.21
N LEU A 80 8.47 2.23 0.87
CA LEU A 80 8.32 2.10 2.32
C LEU A 80 8.74 3.33 3.13
N LEU A 81 8.92 4.49 2.49
CA LEU A 81 9.32 5.74 3.13
C LEU A 81 8.09 6.53 3.61
N LEU A 82 8.32 7.51 4.47
CA LEU A 82 7.34 8.50 4.88
C LEU A 82 7.33 9.67 3.88
N HIS A 83 6.15 10.11 3.49
CA HIS A 83 5.94 11.24 2.59
C HIS A 83 4.85 12.17 3.10
N ASP A 84 5.04 13.48 2.90
CA ASP A 84 3.99 14.46 3.15
C ASP A 84 2.87 14.32 2.11
N MET A 85 1.69 13.89 2.57
CA MET A 85 0.49 13.69 1.75
C MET A 85 -0.43 14.91 1.74
N GLY A 86 -0.01 16.02 2.36
CA GLY A 86 -0.70 17.29 2.42
C GLY A 86 -1.78 17.37 3.51
N PRO A 87 -2.25 18.60 3.79
CA PRO A 87 -3.14 18.88 4.93
C PRO A 87 -4.51 18.20 4.83
N ALA A 88 -4.98 17.85 3.64
CA ALA A 88 -6.25 17.15 3.45
C ALA A 88 -6.24 15.71 4.02
N LEU A 89 -5.05 15.12 4.14
CA LEU A 89 -4.82 13.79 4.70
C LEU A 89 -4.11 13.86 6.05
N ALA A 90 -4.08 15.03 6.70
CA ALA A 90 -3.47 15.15 8.02
C ALA A 90 -4.42 14.69 9.14
N ASP A 91 -3.92 13.95 10.13
CA ASP A 91 -4.70 13.50 11.30
C ASP A 91 -4.44 14.31 12.59
N ASN A 92 -3.56 15.32 12.52
CA ASN A 92 -3.08 16.14 13.65
C ASN A 92 -2.41 15.34 14.79
N TYR A 93 -1.97 14.11 14.53
CA TYR A 93 -1.32 13.26 15.53
C TYR A 93 0.14 12.96 15.13
N PRO A 94 1.12 13.64 15.74
CA PRO A 94 2.53 13.33 15.49
C PRO A 94 2.95 12.03 16.18
N GLU A 95 3.72 11.19 15.48
CA GLU A 95 4.32 9.97 16.03
C GLU A 95 5.84 10.00 15.81
N GLY A 96 6.59 10.16 16.91
CA GLY A 96 8.05 10.33 16.83
C GLY A 96 8.44 11.62 16.10
N GLU A 97 9.18 11.48 15.01
CA GLU A 97 9.58 12.61 14.13
C GLU A 97 8.56 12.87 13.01
N ALA A 98 7.63 11.95 12.76
CA ALA A 98 6.60 12.12 11.74
C ALA A 98 5.52 13.09 12.22
N ASN A 99 5.19 14.06 11.39
CA ASN A 99 4.06 14.96 11.62
C ASN A 99 2.75 14.33 11.10
N GLY A 100 1.60 14.91 11.45
CA GLY A 100 0.30 14.31 11.13
C GLY A 100 -0.05 14.24 9.64
N ALA A 101 0.73 14.85 8.73
CA ALA A 101 0.55 14.76 7.28
C ALA A 101 1.49 13.74 6.62
N GLU A 102 2.45 13.18 7.36
CA GLU A 102 3.43 12.22 6.84
C GLU A 102 2.90 10.79 6.96
N TRP A 103 2.83 10.09 5.83
CA TRP A 103 2.35 8.71 5.79
C TRP A 103 3.35 7.82 5.08
N ARG A 104 3.48 6.59 5.59
CA ARG A 104 4.26 5.57 4.91
C ARG A 104 3.58 5.17 3.62
N THR A 105 4.32 5.14 2.50
CA THR A 105 3.80 4.62 1.24
C THR A 105 3.34 3.18 1.41
N THR A 106 2.02 2.95 1.38
CA THR A 106 1.50 1.59 1.54
C THR A 106 1.74 0.79 0.26
N PRO A 107 2.30 -0.43 0.35
CA PRO A 107 2.44 -1.33 -0.80
C PRO A 107 1.15 -1.50 -1.59
N LEU A 108 1.20 -1.38 -2.92
CA LEU A 108 0.03 -1.56 -3.78
C LEU A 108 -0.19 -3.01 -4.23
N TRP A 109 0.73 -3.93 -3.91
CA TRP A 109 0.51 -5.35 -4.14
C TRP A 109 -0.78 -5.85 -3.44
N GLY A 110 -1.63 -6.58 -4.15
CA GLY A 110 -2.94 -7.01 -3.64
C GLY A 110 -3.99 -5.91 -3.54
N LEU A 111 -3.74 -4.68 -4.02
CA LEU A 111 -4.70 -3.56 -3.94
C LEU A 111 -6.06 -3.93 -4.54
N GLY A 112 -6.10 -4.61 -5.68
CA GLY A 112 -7.36 -5.00 -6.32
C GLY A 112 -8.10 -6.14 -5.59
N LEU A 113 -7.54 -6.70 -4.51
CA LEU A 113 -8.21 -7.71 -3.66
C LEU A 113 -8.88 -7.09 -2.44
N VAL A 114 -8.56 -5.84 -2.08
CA VAL A 114 -9.05 -5.18 -0.86
C VAL A 114 -10.56 -5.27 -0.73
N GLY A 115 -11.31 -5.00 -1.82
CA GLY A 115 -12.77 -5.09 -1.79
C GLY A 115 -13.29 -6.50 -1.48
N GLU A 116 -12.70 -7.53 -2.10
CA GLU A 116 -13.10 -8.93 -1.87
C GLU A 116 -12.78 -9.38 -0.44
N LEU A 117 -11.59 -9.03 0.06
CA LEU A 117 -11.14 -9.39 1.40
C LEU A 117 -11.94 -8.68 2.51
N LEU A 118 -12.52 -7.51 2.23
CA LEU A 118 -13.33 -6.73 3.16
C LEU A 118 -14.84 -6.96 3.02
N GLY A 119 -15.27 -8.00 2.31
CA GLY A 119 -16.69 -8.36 2.20
C GLY A 119 -17.49 -7.53 1.17
N GLY A 120 -16.81 -6.96 0.18
CA GLY A 120 -17.39 -6.39 -1.05
C GLY A 120 -16.97 -4.95 -1.33
N THR A 121 -16.91 -4.10 -0.30
CA THR A 121 -16.61 -2.67 -0.46
C THR A 121 -15.20 -2.37 0.05
N PRO A 122 -14.29 -1.83 -0.79
CA PRO A 122 -12.99 -1.39 -0.33
C PRO A 122 -13.08 -0.07 0.43
N PHE A 123 -12.14 0.15 1.35
CA PHE A 123 -11.92 1.42 2.04
C PHE A 123 -10.44 1.80 1.85
N TYR A 124 -10.18 2.91 1.18
CA TYR A 124 -8.84 3.39 0.84
C TYR A 124 -8.43 4.58 1.71
N LEU A 125 -7.12 4.87 1.70
CA LEU A 125 -6.44 5.85 2.57
C LEU A 125 -6.41 5.38 4.03
N HIS A 126 -5.63 6.09 4.87
CA HIS A 126 -5.39 5.70 6.26
C HIS A 126 -6.67 5.68 7.12
N ASP A 127 -7.66 6.49 6.76
CA ASP A 127 -8.93 6.61 7.48
C ASP A 127 -10.13 5.95 6.77
N GLY A 128 -9.88 5.28 5.65
CA GLY A 128 -10.92 4.54 4.92
C GLY A 128 -12.01 5.43 4.30
N ARG A 129 -11.78 6.74 4.13
CA ARG A 129 -12.85 7.70 3.77
C ARG A 129 -13.48 7.49 2.39
N THR A 130 -12.83 6.76 1.47
CA THR A 130 -13.34 6.54 0.12
C THR A 130 -13.25 5.07 -0.31
N SER A 131 -14.21 4.65 -1.15
CA SER A 131 -14.22 3.35 -1.83
C SER A 131 -13.83 3.45 -3.30
N SER A 132 -13.43 4.63 -3.78
CA SER A 132 -13.02 4.89 -5.16
C SER A 132 -11.51 5.07 -5.25
N LEU A 133 -10.85 4.26 -6.08
CA LEU A 133 -9.42 4.44 -6.38
C LEU A 133 -9.15 5.80 -7.02
N GLU A 134 -10.05 6.26 -7.90
CA GLU A 134 -9.90 7.57 -8.55
C GLU A 134 -9.98 8.70 -7.52
N GLU A 135 -10.93 8.65 -6.59
CA GLU A 135 -11.03 9.64 -5.51
C GLU A 135 -9.82 9.57 -4.58
N ALA A 136 -9.35 8.36 -4.24
CA ALA A 136 -8.15 8.17 -3.44
C ALA A 136 -6.93 8.83 -4.11
N ILE A 137 -6.74 8.63 -5.42
CA ILE A 137 -5.66 9.29 -6.18
C ILE A 137 -5.82 10.81 -6.12
N LEU A 138 -7.04 11.33 -6.32
CA LEU A 138 -7.31 12.78 -6.30
C LEU A 138 -7.15 13.43 -4.92
N LEU A 139 -7.10 12.65 -3.85
CA LEU A 139 -6.83 13.12 -2.49
C LEU A 139 -5.33 13.21 -2.17
N HIS A 140 -4.43 12.69 -3.02
CA HIS A 140 -3.00 12.81 -2.80
C HIS A 140 -2.53 14.27 -2.94
N GLY A 141 -2.05 14.86 -1.85
CA GLY A 141 -1.48 16.21 -1.81
C GLY A 141 0.02 16.18 -1.52
N GLY A 142 0.55 17.29 -1.00
CA GLY A 142 1.95 17.39 -0.58
C GLY A 142 2.92 17.02 -1.69
N GLU A 143 3.82 16.09 -1.42
CA GLU A 143 4.83 15.62 -2.38
C GLU A 143 4.21 14.95 -3.62
N ALA A 144 3.02 14.35 -3.48
CA ALA A 144 2.33 13.67 -4.57
C ALA A 144 1.45 14.60 -5.44
N GLU A 145 1.43 15.90 -5.16
CA GLU A 145 0.57 16.86 -5.86
C GLU A 145 0.80 16.89 -7.39
N VAL A 146 2.05 16.80 -7.82
CA VAL A 146 2.39 16.76 -9.25
C VAL A 146 1.78 15.52 -9.92
N SER A 147 1.98 14.35 -9.32
CA SER A 147 1.46 13.08 -9.85
C SER A 147 -0.07 13.04 -9.85
N ARG A 148 -0.71 13.57 -8.79
CA ARG A 148 -2.16 13.77 -8.74
C ARG A 148 -2.64 14.63 -9.90
N ASN A 149 -2.01 15.78 -10.13
CA ASN A 149 -2.42 16.71 -11.19
C ASN A 149 -2.22 16.11 -12.58
N ASN A 150 -1.12 15.37 -12.80
CA ASN A 150 -0.88 14.64 -14.04
C ASN A 150 -1.97 13.59 -14.29
N PHE A 151 -2.34 12.80 -13.27
CA PHE A 151 -3.46 11.87 -13.35
C PHE A 151 -4.78 12.58 -13.68
N ALA A 152 -5.06 13.71 -13.02
CA ALA A 152 -6.27 14.48 -13.26
C ALA A 152 -6.38 14.98 -14.72
N GLY A 153 -5.24 15.29 -15.34
CA GLY A 153 -5.11 15.73 -16.74
C GLY A 153 -5.21 14.63 -17.80
N LEU A 154 -5.15 13.35 -17.40
CA LEU A 154 -5.35 12.22 -18.32
C LEU A 154 -6.76 12.22 -18.91
N ASN A 155 -6.89 11.72 -20.15
CA ASN A 155 -8.20 11.47 -20.73
C ASN A 155 -8.88 10.24 -20.09
N ALA A 156 -10.18 10.04 -20.37
CA ALA A 156 -10.95 8.98 -19.73
C ALA A 156 -10.41 7.56 -19.99
N GLY A 157 -9.86 7.29 -21.18
CA GLY A 157 -9.28 6.00 -21.53
C GLY A 157 -7.96 5.75 -20.78
N GLU A 158 -7.12 6.78 -20.67
CA GLU A 158 -5.87 6.72 -19.91
C GLU A 158 -6.12 6.53 -18.41
N LYS A 159 -7.07 7.26 -17.82
CA LYS A 159 -7.50 7.04 -16.42
C LYS A 159 -7.99 5.62 -16.22
N ALA A 160 -8.84 5.11 -17.12
CA ALA A 160 -9.32 3.74 -17.04
C ALA A 160 -8.18 2.71 -17.12
N ALA A 161 -7.16 2.95 -17.93
CA ALA A 161 -5.98 2.09 -18.02
C ALA A 161 -5.18 2.07 -16.71
N VAL A 162 -4.87 3.24 -16.13
CA VAL A 162 -4.19 3.33 -14.82
C VAL A 162 -5.01 2.62 -13.73
N LEU A 163 -6.32 2.83 -13.68
CA LEU A 163 -7.19 2.15 -12.72
C LEU A 163 -7.27 0.63 -12.96
N ALA A 164 -7.21 0.17 -14.21
CA ALA A 164 -7.15 -1.25 -14.53
C ALA A 164 -5.82 -1.88 -14.07
N PHE A 165 -4.71 -1.16 -14.25
CA PHE A 165 -3.41 -1.55 -13.71
C PHE A 165 -3.44 -1.67 -12.17
N LEU A 166 -3.93 -0.65 -11.47
CA LEU A 166 -4.04 -0.68 -10.01
C LEU A 166 -4.93 -1.82 -9.49
N LYS A 167 -6.01 -2.16 -10.20
CA LYS A 167 -6.87 -3.31 -9.88
C LYS A 167 -6.23 -4.65 -10.23
N SER A 168 -5.22 -4.66 -11.10
CA SER A 168 -4.46 -5.85 -11.47
C SER A 168 -3.52 -6.28 -10.35
N LEU A 169 -3.04 -5.31 -9.55
CA LEU A 169 -2.17 -5.51 -8.41
C LEU A 169 -2.87 -6.28 -7.29
#